data_AF-W9DUT6-F1
#
_entry.id   AF-W9DUT6-F1
#
_cell.length_a   1.000
_cell.length_b   1.000
_cell.length_c   1.000
_cell.angle_alpha   90.00
_cell.angle_beta   90.00
_cell.angle_gamma   90.00
#
_symmetry.space_group_name_H-M   'P 1'
#
loop_
_entity.id
_entity.type
_entity.pdbx_description
1 polymer ?
#
loop_
_entity_poly.entity_id
_entity_poly.type
_entity_poly.pdbx_seq_one_letter_code
_entity_poly.pdbx_strand_id
1 'polypeptide(L)'
;MDFMLPLTIIGFIISIYQISEESKKRNFVFKIGFFDKIFLGYFAVLLIFAIFAANFWSEQVSGNYINISLSTNPFVYDIGTSEGYKITYSFLASVLAFLVSIILILFAKGKLNSTKLKQKKDFVSNSLDKLGRQQYAEVAADLELFHYDLLKSYNPPKTKPYSIFTYITYIAKILQKSINFQNIRSPKAAIKRLQGELISYKDYKIKQKEVSEGFGRILSSILTKKKEKSLIKIFFHRLRFIRNRRESYCLLINNYYYELVGNSEFLEFVSMNNTDLMFMLLDNKIPYNKKEAWFVIGTQLISNEKSKLHKELNNEKSRQTKILDFLFTNGDSDKYDQWLVWRPIGEYVIQHLREQSRKDIDEYNYYEEYYDEKRNNTPLYSGIKFFDTMVKQALMQNIHNHMWLIYFKYWSEHILHNISYNDHEDAEFSNMYEYCLYLITDCLRDWIRYVKEDEYTPENNLIIEYSIKTIVDLMEKVSSSQVLRDYFKNYLREIMIENYFELAAYHDQEKTSLFIEKYNKCIEDKVTGYSVVNQSFIDFLKYPVEHYDDRTVWDRGIYYDEFRDQFRDFLDSFSEENTENVQ
;
A
#
# COMPACT_ATOMS: atom_id res chain seq x y z
N MET A 1 -1.85 -20.31 -54.65
CA MET A 1 -1.52 -19.55 -53.43
C MET A 1 -0.01 -19.51 -53.30
N ASP A 2 0.59 -18.32 -53.13
CA ASP A 2 2.05 -18.18 -53.00
C ASP A 2 2.57 -18.77 -51.69
N PHE A 3 3.45 -19.76 -51.82
CA PHE A 3 4.10 -20.46 -50.72
C PHE A 3 5.03 -19.56 -49.88
N MET A 4 5.35 -18.37 -50.39
CA MET A 4 6.27 -17.43 -49.75
C MET A 4 5.68 -16.75 -48.51
N LEU A 5 4.39 -16.41 -48.53
CA LEU A 5 3.76 -15.59 -47.49
C LEU A 5 3.87 -16.19 -46.07
N PRO A 6 3.61 -17.49 -45.84
CA PRO A 6 3.76 -18.10 -44.51
C PRO A 6 5.21 -18.13 -44.04
N LEU A 7 6.16 -18.35 -44.96
CA LEU A 7 7.59 -18.38 -44.67
C LEU A 7 8.11 -17.00 -44.28
N THR A 8 7.62 -15.93 -44.94
CA THR A 8 7.96 -14.55 -44.59
C THR A 8 7.45 -14.17 -43.20
N ILE A 9 6.24 -14.61 -42.83
CA ILE A 9 5.66 -14.35 -41.50
C ILE A 9 6.47 -15.07 -40.41
N ILE A 10 6.89 -16.32 -40.63
CA ILE A 10 7.74 -17.05 -39.68
C ILE A 10 9.10 -16.38 -39.53
N GLY A 11 9.75 -16.01 -40.63
CA GLY A 11 11.03 -15.29 -40.61
C GLY A 11 10.96 -13.97 -39.83
N PHE A 12 9.89 -13.20 -40.05
CA PHE A 12 9.66 -11.94 -39.35
C PHE A 12 9.50 -12.10 -37.83
N ILE A 13 8.78 -13.13 -37.37
CA ILE A 13 8.62 -13.42 -35.93
C ILE A 13 9.96 -13.80 -35.29
N ILE A 14 10.81 -14.58 -35.98
CA ILE A 14 12.13 -14.97 -35.49
C ILE A 14 13.05 -13.74 -35.38
N SER A 15 13.05 -12.86 -36.37
CA SER A 15 13.84 -11.63 -36.37
C SER A 15 13.44 -10.69 -35.22
N ILE A 16 12.13 -10.49 -34.98
CA ILE A 16 11.64 -9.71 -33.83
C ILE A 16 12.10 -10.33 -32.51
N TYR A 17 12.05 -11.65 -32.38
CA TYR A 17 12.50 -12.34 -31.16
C TYR A 17 14.00 -12.17 -30.92
N GLN A 18 14.85 -12.23 -31.97
CA GLN A 18 16.29 -12.07 -31.80
C GLN A 18 16.69 -10.64 -31.42
N ILE A 19 15.98 -9.62 -31.92
CA ILE A 19 16.25 -8.21 -31.66
C ILE A 19 15.65 -7.73 -30.32
N SER A 20 14.70 -8.47 -29.76
CA SER A 20 14.09 -8.18 -28.45
C SER A 20 15.12 -8.14 -27.30
N GLU A 21 14.93 -7.22 -26.34
CA GLU A 21 15.66 -7.19 -25.06
C GLU A 21 15.51 -8.51 -24.28
N GLU A 22 16.49 -8.85 -23.44
CA GLU A 22 16.48 -10.09 -22.64
C GLU A 22 15.30 -10.23 -21.69
N SER A 23 14.82 -9.12 -21.11
CA SER A 23 13.61 -9.12 -20.27
C SER A 23 12.36 -9.52 -21.07
N LYS A 24 12.23 -8.99 -22.29
CA LYS A 24 11.15 -9.31 -23.25
C LYS A 24 11.29 -10.73 -23.80
N LYS A 25 12.51 -11.20 -24.07
CA LYS A 25 12.79 -12.60 -24.44
C LYS A 25 12.38 -13.55 -23.31
N ARG A 26 12.76 -13.26 -22.06
CA ARG A 26 12.33 -14.04 -20.89
C ARG A 26 10.81 -14.06 -20.74
N ASN A 27 10.14 -12.91 -20.88
CA ASN A 27 8.68 -12.82 -20.85
C ASN A 27 8.02 -13.60 -22.00
N PHE A 28 8.62 -13.59 -23.20
CA PHE A 28 8.14 -14.33 -24.37
C PHE A 28 8.32 -15.85 -24.22
N VAL A 29 9.47 -16.30 -23.72
CA VAL A 29 9.75 -17.72 -23.42
C VAL A 29 8.84 -18.23 -22.30
N PHE A 30 8.55 -17.40 -21.29
CA PHE A 30 7.58 -17.76 -20.25
C PHE A 30 6.14 -17.80 -20.78
N LYS A 31 5.74 -16.87 -21.67
CA LYS A 31 4.39 -16.86 -22.25
C LYS A 31 4.14 -17.97 -23.25
N ILE A 32 5.17 -18.40 -23.99
CA ILE A 32 5.08 -19.50 -24.96
C ILE A 32 5.54 -20.80 -24.29
N GLY A 33 4.57 -21.56 -23.78
CA GLY A 33 4.85 -22.87 -23.19
C GLY A 33 5.38 -23.85 -24.23
N PHE A 34 6.02 -24.93 -23.77
CA PHE A 34 6.45 -26.03 -24.63
C PHE A 34 5.32 -26.57 -25.54
N PHE A 35 4.08 -26.55 -25.04
CA PHE A 35 2.92 -26.94 -25.83
C PHE A 35 2.50 -25.94 -26.91
N ASP A 36 2.72 -24.64 -26.71
CA ASP A 36 2.45 -23.63 -27.73
C ASP A 36 3.40 -23.82 -28.91
N LYS A 37 4.65 -24.24 -28.63
CA LYS A 37 5.63 -24.62 -29.66
C LYS A 37 5.17 -25.86 -30.45
N ILE A 38 4.69 -26.90 -29.76
CA ILE A 38 4.14 -28.09 -30.41
C ILE A 38 2.87 -27.76 -31.20
N PHE A 39 2.00 -26.91 -30.66
CA PHE A 39 0.76 -26.50 -31.31
C PHE A 39 1.03 -25.68 -32.57
N LEU A 40 1.97 -24.72 -32.52
CA LEU A 40 2.43 -24.00 -33.70
C LEU A 40 2.99 -24.96 -34.76
N GLY A 41 3.80 -25.93 -34.32
CA GLY A 41 4.35 -26.96 -35.21
C GLY A 41 3.25 -27.81 -35.86
N TYR A 42 2.27 -28.27 -35.09
CA TYR A 42 1.15 -29.06 -35.60
C TYR A 42 0.23 -28.25 -36.51
N PHE A 43 -0.04 -26.98 -36.17
CA PHE A 43 -0.82 -26.08 -37.00
C PHE A 43 -0.11 -25.80 -38.33
N ALA A 44 1.21 -25.64 -38.31
CA ALA A 44 2.02 -25.55 -39.53
C ALA A 44 1.89 -26.81 -40.39
N VAL A 45 1.92 -28.01 -39.78
CA VAL A 45 1.72 -29.29 -40.50
C VAL A 45 0.31 -29.39 -41.09
N LEU A 46 -0.73 -29.04 -40.34
CA LEU A 46 -2.12 -29.02 -40.85
C LEU A 46 -2.30 -28.00 -41.98
N LEU A 47 -1.67 -26.83 -41.87
CA LEU A 47 -1.70 -25.81 -42.90
C LEU A 47 -1.00 -26.30 -44.17
N ILE A 48 0.17 -26.93 -44.05
CA ILE A 48 0.88 -27.57 -45.16
C ILE A 48 0.01 -28.65 -45.80
N PHE A 49 -0.61 -29.52 -44.99
CA PHE A 49 -1.49 -30.58 -45.49
C PHE A 49 -2.74 -30.02 -46.18
N ALA A 50 -3.36 -28.97 -45.63
CA ALA A 50 -4.51 -28.32 -46.25
C ALA A 50 -4.15 -27.66 -47.58
N ILE A 51 -2.98 -27.01 -47.67
CA ILE A 51 -2.45 -26.46 -48.92
C ILE A 51 -2.19 -27.59 -49.92
N PHE A 52 -1.59 -28.70 -49.48
CA PHE A 52 -1.29 -29.85 -50.34
C PHE A 52 -2.57 -30.52 -50.85
N ALA A 53 -3.55 -30.72 -49.97
CA ALA A 53 -4.85 -31.28 -50.33
C ALA A 53 -5.62 -30.35 -51.28
N ALA A 54 -5.59 -29.03 -51.05
CA ALA A 54 -6.22 -28.07 -51.95
C ALA A 54 -5.60 -28.12 -53.34
N ASN A 55 -4.27 -28.21 -53.45
CA ASN A 55 -3.58 -28.33 -54.74
C ASN A 55 -3.88 -29.69 -55.41
N PHE A 56 -3.69 -30.79 -54.69
CA PHE A 56 -3.87 -32.16 -55.22
C PHE A 56 -5.32 -32.42 -55.69
N TRP A 57 -6.31 -31.97 -54.92
CA TRP A 57 -7.71 -32.14 -55.29
C TRP A 57 -8.17 -31.14 -56.35
N SER A 58 -7.54 -29.96 -56.49
CA SER A 58 -7.87 -29.05 -57.60
C SER A 58 -7.51 -29.64 -58.97
N GLU A 59 -6.47 -30.49 -59.03
CA GLU A 59 -6.06 -31.15 -60.29
C GLU A 59 -6.90 -32.38 -60.63
N GLN A 60 -7.39 -33.15 -59.64
CA GLN A 60 -8.22 -34.34 -59.92
C GLN A 60 -9.72 -34.05 -60.11
N VAL A 61 -10.23 -32.91 -59.62
CA VAL A 61 -11.67 -32.60 -59.63
C VAL A 61 -12.10 -31.79 -60.86
N SER A 62 -11.19 -31.42 -61.76
CA SER A 62 -11.57 -30.81 -63.03
C SER A 62 -12.30 -31.76 -64.01
N GLY A 63 -12.51 -33.03 -63.65
CA GLY A 63 -13.08 -34.04 -64.56
C GLY A 63 -14.31 -34.83 -64.09
N ASN A 64 -14.59 -34.98 -62.78
CA ASN A 64 -15.63 -35.91 -62.33
C ASN A 64 -16.52 -35.34 -61.22
N TYR A 65 -17.73 -34.93 -61.60
CA TYR A 65 -18.83 -34.69 -60.68
C TYR A 65 -19.58 -36.01 -60.44
N ILE A 66 -19.71 -36.41 -59.17
CA ILE A 66 -20.52 -37.57 -58.80
C ILE A 66 -22.00 -37.18 -58.94
N ASN A 67 -22.66 -37.70 -59.97
CA ASN A 67 -24.11 -37.63 -60.12
C ASN A 67 -24.72 -38.83 -59.40
N ILE A 68 -25.34 -38.60 -58.25
CA ILE A 68 -26.08 -39.65 -57.53
C ILE A 68 -27.45 -39.77 -58.18
N SER A 69 -27.59 -40.66 -59.16
CA SER A 69 -28.89 -41.08 -59.68
C SER A 69 -29.49 -42.15 -58.75
N LEU A 70 -30.53 -41.78 -58.02
CA LEU A 70 -31.46 -42.75 -57.44
C LEU A 70 -32.47 -43.16 -58.52
N SER A 71 -32.38 -44.40 -58.99
CA SER A 71 -33.48 -45.11 -59.65
C SER A 71 -33.24 -46.60 -59.40
N THR A 72 -34.18 -47.39 -58.90
CA THR A 72 -35.54 -47.56 -59.42
C THR A 72 -36.53 -47.94 -58.31
N ASN A 73 -37.47 -47.06 -57.99
CA ASN A 73 -38.77 -47.48 -57.44
C ASN A 73 -39.86 -46.51 -57.92
N PRO A 74 -40.96 -46.98 -58.54
CA PRO A 74 -41.92 -46.14 -59.22
C PRO A 74 -43.06 -45.72 -58.29
N PHE A 75 -42.85 -44.72 -57.46
CA PHE A 75 -43.92 -43.88 -56.94
C PHE A 75 -43.40 -42.44 -56.88
N VAL A 76 -43.45 -41.80 -58.05
CA VAL A 76 -43.10 -40.41 -58.29
C VAL A 76 -44.18 -39.53 -57.68
N TYR A 77 -43.86 -38.85 -56.59
CA TYR A 77 -44.38 -37.52 -56.34
C TYR A 77 -43.41 -36.55 -56.99
N ASP A 78 -43.93 -35.84 -57.99
CA ASP A 78 -43.29 -34.67 -58.59
C ASP A 78 -43.19 -33.57 -57.54
N ILE A 79 -41.95 -33.20 -57.20
CA ILE A 79 -41.63 -31.93 -56.57
C ILE A 79 -40.53 -31.32 -57.42
N GLY A 80 -40.95 -30.55 -58.43
CA GLY A 80 -40.57 -29.16 -58.62
C GLY A 80 -39.09 -28.83 -58.41
N THR A 81 -38.45 -28.48 -59.52
CA THR A 81 -37.22 -27.69 -59.60
C THR A 81 -37.20 -26.56 -58.57
N SER A 82 -36.42 -26.73 -57.50
CA SER A 82 -35.85 -25.61 -56.79
C SER A 82 -34.43 -25.97 -56.40
N GLU A 83 -33.53 -25.05 -56.69
CA GLU A 83 -32.13 -24.94 -56.30
C GLU A 83 -31.72 -25.83 -55.11
N GLY A 84 -31.43 -27.10 -55.40
CA GLY A 84 -30.96 -28.04 -54.40
C GLY A 84 -29.51 -27.70 -54.05
N TYR A 85 -29.31 -27.10 -52.88
CA TYR A 85 -28.00 -26.79 -52.33
C TYR A 85 -27.10 -28.04 -52.36
N LYS A 86 -26.22 -28.12 -53.35
CA LYS A 86 -25.16 -29.12 -53.42
C LYS A 86 -24.14 -28.74 -52.36
N ILE A 87 -24.27 -29.34 -51.18
CA ILE A 87 -23.21 -29.32 -50.17
C ILE A 87 -22.02 -30.08 -50.77
N THR A 88 -21.09 -29.35 -51.36
CA THR A 88 -19.85 -29.91 -51.89
C THR A 88 -19.07 -30.55 -50.76
N TYR A 89 -18.33 -31.63 -51.05
CA TYR A 89 -17.41 -32.25 -50.08
C TYR A 89 -16.46 -31.21 -49.45
N SER A 90 -16.16 -30.12 -50.16
CA SER A 90 -15.41 -28.97 -49.63
C SER A 90 -16.12 -28.26 -48.47
N PHE A 91 -17.45 -28.13 -48.48
CA PHE A 91 -18.21 -27.54 -47.37
C PHE A 91 -18.21 -28.47 -46.15
N LEU A 92 -18.47 -29.77 -46.35
CA LEU A 92 -18.44 -30.75 -45.25
C LEU A 92 -17.04 -30.83 -44.63
N ALA A 93 -15.98 -30.85 -45.45
CA ALA A 93 -14.60 -30.82 -44.99
C ALA A 93 -14.27 -29.52 -44.24
N SER A 94 -14.77 -28.37 -44.70
CA SER A 94 -14.58 -27.08 -44.02
C SER A 94 -15.29 -27.02 -42.67
N VAL A 95 -16.52 -27.54 -42.58
CA VAL A 95 -17.26 -27.63 -41.31
C VAL A 95 -16.57 -28.57 -40.33
N LEU A 96 -16.05 -29.71 -40.81
CA LEU A 96 -15.34 -30.67 -39.96
C LEU A 96 -14.00 -30.10 -39.48
N ALA A 97 -13.25 -29.42 -40.36
CA ALA A 97 -12.03 -28.70 -40.00
C ALA A 97 -12.31 -27.57 -39.00
N PHE A 98 -13.43 -26.85 -39.14
CA PHE A 98 -13.86 -25.82 -38.20
C PHE A 98 -14.22 -26.40 -36.84
N LEU A 99 -14.96 -27.51 -36.78
CA LEU A 99 -15.30 -28.20 -35.52
C LEU A 99 -14.06 -28.77 -34.82
N VAL A 100 -13.14 -29.39 -35.57
CA VAL A 100 -11.85 -29.85 -35.05
C VAL A 100 -11.03 -28.66 -34.53
N SER A 101 -11.04 -27.54 -35.23
CA SER A 101 -10.36 -26.31 -34.80
C SER A 101 -10.97 -25.77 -33.50
N ILE A 102 -12.31 -25.74 -33.35
CA ILE A 102 -12.97 -25.33 -32.10
C ILE A 102 -12.60 -26.27 -30.95
N ILE A 103 -12.64 -27.58 -31.16
CA ILE A 103 -12.28 -28.57 -30.13
C ILE A 103 -10.81 -28.42 -29.73
N LEU A 104 -9.92 -28.21 -30.70
CA LEU A 104 -8.51 -27.94 -30.46
C LEU A 104 -8.30 -26.62 -29.73
N ILE A 105 -9.01 -25.54 -30.08
CA ILE A 105 -8.96 -24.25 -29.38
C ILE A 105 -9.43 -24.40 -27.94
N LEU A 106 -10.51 -25.15 -27.68
CA LEU A 106 -11.03 -25.39 -26.34
C LEU A 106 -10.08 -26.27 -25.51
N PHE A 107 -9.49 -27.30 -26.13
CA PHE A 107 -8.49 -28.16 -25.49
C PHE A 107 -7.19 -27.39 -25.20
N ALA A 108 -6.71 -26.61 -26.17
CA ALA A 108 -5.56 -25.72 -26.03
C ALA A 108 -5.82 -24.70 -24.91
N LYS A 109 -6.98 -24.04 -24.87
CA LYS A 109 -7.36 -23.10 -23.80
C LYS A 109 -7.40 -23.78 -22.41
N GLY A 110 -7.94 -24.99 -22.33
CA GLY A 110 -7.96 -25.78 -21.09
C GLY A 110 -6.55 -26.15 -20.60
N LYS A 111 -5.67 -26.54 -21.53
CA LYS A 111 -4.29 -26.94 -21.24
C LYS A 111 -3.37 -25.74 -20.98
N LEU A 112 -3.56 -24.64 -21.70
CA LEU A 112 -2.90 -23.34 -21.50
C LEU A 112 -3.13 -22.79 -20.09
N ASN A 113 -4.35 -22.92 -19.58
CA ASN A 113 -4.64 -22.56 -18.19
C ASN A 113 -3.91 -23.47 -17.18
N SER A 114 -3.67 -24.74 -17.52
CA SER A 114 -2.90 -25.66 -16.67
C SER A 114 -1.39 -25.39 -16.70
N THR A 115 -0.83 -25.04 -17.86
CA THR A 115 0.58 -24.65 -17.99
C THR A 115 0.84 -23.31 -17.32
N LYS A 116 -0.07 -22.33 -17.42
CA LYS A 116 0.05 -21.05 -16.71
C LYS A 116 0.12 -21.24 -15.20
N LEU A 117 -0.67 -22.16 -14.63
CA LEU A 117 -0.62 -22.48 -13.20
C LEU A 117 0.68 -23.18 -12.83
N LYS A 118 1.18 -24.09 -13.69
CA LYS A 118 2.47 -24.76 -13.48
C LYS A 118 3.63 -23.76 -13.53
N GLN A 119 3.68 -22.89 -14.53
CA GLN A 119 4.67 -21.82 -14.65
C GLN A 119 4.68 -20.90 -13.42
N LYS A 120 3.51 -20.56 -12.87
CA LYS A 120 3.42 -19.78 -11.63
C LYS A 120 3.96 -20.53 -10.41
N LYS A 121 3.74 -21.85 -10.33
CA LYS A 121 4.34 -22.70 -9.27
C LYS A 121 5.85 -22.79 -9.42
N ASP A 122 6.33 -23.04 -10.64
CA ASP A 122 7.75 -23.16 -10.96
C ASP A 122 8.44 -21.81 -10.67
N PHE A 123 7.81 -20.68 -11.01
CA PHE A 123 8.25 -19.33 -10.65
C PHE A 123 8.38 -19.17 -9.13
N VAL A 124 7.33 -19.46 -8.36
CA VAL A 124 7.35 -19.33 -6.89
C VAL A 124 8.46 -20.20 -6.30
N SER A 125 8.57 -21.46 -6.75
CA SER A 125 9.60 -22.38 -6.26
C SER A 125 11.02 -21.89 -6.57
N ASN A 126 11.26 -21.41 -7.79
CA ASN A 126 12.56 -20.89 -8.21
C ASN A 126 12.90 -19.61 -7.45
N SER A 127 11.94 -18.71 -7.26
CA SER A 127 12.15 -17.48 -6.51
C SER A 127 12.44 -17.74 -5.03
N LEU A 128 11.79 -18.74 -4.41
CA LEU A 128 12.09 -19.14 -3.02
C LEU A 128 13.46 -19.81 -2.89
N ASP A 129 13.86 -20.63 -3.87
CA ASP A 129 15.22 -21.21 -3.91
C ASP A 129 16.29 -20.11 -4.03
N LYS A 130 16.08 -19.12 -4.90
CA LYS A 130 16.94 -17.93 -5.01
C LYS A 130 16.96 -17.10 -3.73
N LEU A 131 15.81 -16.92 -3.08
CA LEU A 131 15.69 -16.22 -1.80
C LEU A 131 16.54 -16.94 -0.73
N GLY A 132 16.44 -18.27 -0.64
CA GLY A 132 17.24 -19.08 0.29
C GLY A 132 18.75 -19.06 -0.01
N ARG A 133 19.14 -18.76 -1.25
CA ARG A 133 20.54 -18.52 -1.66
C ARG A 133 20.97 -17.05 -1.58
N GLN A 134 20.14 -16.18 -0.99
CA GLN A 134 20.39 -14.75 -0.84
C GLN A 134 20.60 -14.00 -2.18
N GLN A 135 20.03 -14.49 -3.28
CA GLN A 135 20.11 -13.86 -4.60
C GLN A 135 19.05 -12.76 -4.76
N TYR A 136 19.05 -11.76 -3.88
CA TYR A 136 17.96 -10.78 -3.77
C TYR A 136 17.73 -9.93 -5.01
N ALA A 137 18.79 -9.55 -5.71
CA ALA A 137 18.68 -8.79 -6.95
C ALA A 137 17.89 -9.57 -8.02
N GLU A 138 18.12 -10.89 -8.11
CA GLU A 138 17.37 -11.74 -9.04
C GLU A 138 15.92 -11.90 -8.60
N VAL A 139 15.67 -12.10 -7.30
CA VAL A 139 14.31 -12.20 -6.75
C VAL A 139 13.53 -10.91 -7.00
N ALA A 140 14.16 -9.74 -6.82
CA ALA A 140 13.56 -8.45 -7.08
C ALA A 140 13.22 -8.27 -8.57
N ALA A 141 14.15 -8.56 -9.47
CA ALA A 141 13.91 -8.48 -10.92
C ALA A 141 12.81 -9.44 -11.38
N ASP A 142 12.78 -10.65 -10.82
CA ASP A 142 11.73 -11.63 -11.06
C ASP A 142 10.37 -11.11 -10.56
N LEU A 143 10.31 -10.50 -9.38
CA LEU A 143 9.09 -9.90 -8.85
C LEU A 143 8.61 -8.72 -9.70
N GLU A 144 9.46 -7.79 -10.09
CA GLU A 144 9.05 -6.65 -10.94
C GLU A 144 8.36 -7.10 -12.24
N LEU A 145 8.89 -8.16 -12.86
CA LEU A 145 8.35 -8.68 -14.12
C LEU A 145 7.02 -9.41 -13.92
N PHE A 146 6.85 -10.14 -12.81
CA PHE A 146 5.77 -11.11 -12.66
C PHE A 146 4.73 -10.76 -11.58
N HIS A 147 5.00 -9.77 -10.72
CA HIS A 147 4.14 -9.40 -9.60
C HIS A 147 2.71 -9.09 -10.05
N TYR A 148 2.56 -8.23 -11.07
CA TYR A 148 1.24 -7.88 -11.59
C TYR A 148 0.48 -9.12 -12.08
N ASP A 149 1.16 -10.05 -12.75
CA ASP A 149 0.55 -11.29 -13.23
C ASP A 149 0.19 -12.27 -12.10
N LEU A 150 0.96 -12.27 -11.01
CA LEU A 150 0.64 -13.02 -9.78
C LEU A 150 -0.61 -12.43 -9.11
N LEU A 151 -0.61 -11.13 -8.83
CA LEU A 151 -1.73 -10.46 -8.15
C LEU A 151 -3.01 -10.37 -8.99
N LYS A 152 -2.92 -10.19 -10.31
CA LYS A 152 -4.11 -10.20 -11.19
C LYS A 152 -4.89 -11.51 -11.11
N SER A 153 -4.19 -12.61 -10.83
CA SER A 153 -4.82 -13.92 -10.62
C SER A 153 -5.15 -14.21 -9.15
N TYR A 154 -4.60 -13.39 -8.24
CA TYR A 154 -4.95 -13.41 -6.83
C TYR A 154 -6.32 -12.75 -6.67
N ASN A 155 -7.31 -13.58 -6.43
CA ASN A 155 -8.63 -13.09 -6.08
C ASN A 155 -9.01 -13.87 -4.82
N PRO A 156 -8.77 -13.29 -3.63
CA PRO A 156 -9.00 -14.00 -2.38
C PRO A 156 -10.43 -14.51 -2.40
N PRO A 157 -10.71 -15.70 -1.87
CA PRO A 157 -12.08 -16.19 -1.79
C PRO A 157 -12.87 -15.20 -0.95
N LYS A 158 -13.56 -14.25 -1.59
CA LYS A 158 -14.48 -13.34 -0.92
C LYS A 158 -15.50 -14.23 -0.23
N THR A 159 -15.54 -14.19 1.10
CA THR A 159 -16.54 -14.87 1.93
C THR A 159 -17.96 -14.30 1.74
N LYS A 160 -18.22 -13.50 0.70
CA LYS A 160 -19.53 -12.87 0.46
C LYS A 160 -20.42 -13.71 -0.49
N PRO A 161 -21.71 -13.91 -0.14
CA PRO A 161 -22.70 -14.75 -0.85
C PRO A 161 -23.03 -14.29 -2.28
N TYR A 162 -22.58 -13.09 -2.65
CA TYR A 162 -22.86 -12.46 -3.93
C TYR A 162 -22.37 -13.28 -5.15
N SER A 163 -21.29 -14.06 -5.00
CA SER A 163 -20.74 -14.87 -6.10
C SER A 163 -21.62 -16.08 -6.43
N ILE A 164 -22.29 -16.67 -5.44
CA ILE A 164 -23.26 -17.75 -5.65
C ILE A 164 -24.49 -17.18 -6.33
N PHE A 165 -24.97 -16.00 -5.91
CA PHE A 165 -26.15 -15.35 -6.49
C PHE A 165 -25.93 -14.97 -7.95
N THR A 166 -24.80 -14.33 -8.29
CA THR A 166 -24.46 -13.99 -9.68
C THR A 166 -24.34 -15.25 -10.55
N TYR A 167 -23.72 -16.30 -10.02
CA TYR A 167 -23.63 -17.59 -10.71
C TYR A 167 -25.00 -18.24 -10.92
N ILE A 168 -25.89 -18.21 -9.93
CA ILE A 168 -27.26 -18.75 -10.04
C ILE A 168 -28.05 -17.97 -11.10
N THR A 169 -27.99 -16.64 -11.11
CA THR A 169 -28.65 -15.83 -12.16
C THR A 169 -28.08 -16.10 -13.56
N TYR A 170 -26.77 -16.33 -13.68
CA TYR A 170 -26.14 -16.67 -14.96
C TYR A 170 -26.58 -18.06 -15.45
N ILE A 171 -26.64 -19.04 -14.55
CA ILE A 171 -27.15 -20.39 -14.82
C ILE A 171 -28.63 -20.34 -15.22
N ALA A 172 -29.45 -19.55 -14.53
CA ALA A 172 -30.85 -19.35 -14.89
C ALA A 172 -30.99 -18.79 -16.32
N LYS A 173 -30.18 -17.79 -16.69
CA LYS A 173 -30.14 -17.22 -18.04
C LYS A 173 -29.72 -18.24 -19.12
N ILE A 174 -28.72 -19.07 -18.85
CA ILE A 174 -28.26 -20.10 -19.79
C ILE A 174 -29.34 -21.16 -19.98
N LEU A 175 -29.93 -21.66 -18.89
CA LEU A 175 -31.01 -22.65 -18.95
C LEU A 175 -32.23 -22.10 -19.71
N GLN A 176 -32.57 -20.84 -19.48
CA GLN A 176 -33.66 -20.15 -20.17
C GLN A 176 -33.40 -19.99 -21.69
N LYS A 177 -32.12 -19.97 -22.11
CA LYS A 177 -31.71 -19.83 -23.51
C LYS A 177 -31.51 -21.18 -24.22
N SER A 178 -31.13 -22.23 -23.50
CA SER A 178 -30.81 -23.55 -24.07
C SER A 178 -31.97 -24.53 -24.10
N ILE A 179 -33.01 -24.31 -23.29
CA ILE A 179 -34.19 -25.16 -23.24
C ILE A 179 -35.36 -24.30 -23.72
N ASN A 180 -36.05 -24.71 -24.79
CA ASN A 180 -37.14 -23.92 -25.37
C ASN A 180 -38.35 -23.90 -24.39
N PHE A 181 -38.36 -22.91 -23.50
CA PHE A 181 -39.13 -22.85 -22.26
C PHE A 181 -40.61 -22.42 -22.46
N GLN A 182 -41.32 -22.96 -23.45
CA GLN A 182 -42.73 -22.57 -23.67
C GLN A 182 -43.76 -23.32 -22.80
N ASN A 183 -43.43 -24.48 -22.21
CA ASN A 183 -44.47 -25.36 -21.61
C ASN A 183 -44.37 -25.62 -20.09
N ILE A 184 -43.69 -24.80 -19.28
CA ILE A 184 -43.63 -25.00 -17.82
C ILE A 184 -44.17 -23.79 -17.06
N ARG A 185 -45.25 -23.99 -16.30
CA ARG A 185 -46.11 -22.95 -15.69
C ARG A 185 -45.53 -22.21 -14.46
N SER A 186 -44.35 -22.56 -13.92
CA SER A 186 -43.88 -22.02 -12.62
C SER A 186 -42.39 -21.63 -12.40
N PRO A 187 -41.48 -21.48 -13.40
CA PRO A 187 -40.07 -21.19 -13.10
C PRO A 187 -39.84 -19.83 -12.43
N LYS A 188 -40.59 -18.79 -12.82
CA LYS A 188 -40.49 -17.45 -12.20
C LYS A 188 -40.87 -17.47 -10.71
N ALA A 189 -41.86 -18.26 -10.31
CA ALA A 189 -42.29 -18.36 -8.92
C ALA A 189 -41.28 -19.14 -8.07
N ALA A 190 -40.71 -20.23 -8.61
CA ALA A 190 -39.66 -21.00 -7.93
C ALA A 190 -38.37 -20.17 -7.75
N ILE A 191 -37.97 -19.39 -8.77
CA ILE A 191 -36.82 -18.48 -8.70
C ILE A 191 -37.08 -17.34 -7.71
N LYS A 192 -38.27 -16.73 -7.72
CA LYS A 192 -38.64 -15.66 -6.78
C LYS A 192 -38.71 -16.15 -5.33
N ARG A 193 -39.17 -17.38 -5.10
CA ARG A 193 -39.19 -18.04 -3.78
C ARG A 193 -37.77 -18.32 -3.27
N LEU A 194 -36.89 -18.82 -4.14
CA LEU A 194 -35.47 -18.99 -3.82
C LEU A 194 -34.77 -17.66 -3.51
N GLN A 195 -35.11 -16.58 -4.22
CA GLN A 195 -34.57 -15.25 -3.93
C GLN A 195 -35.02 -14.74 -2.56
N GLY A 196 -36.29 -14.93 -2.18
CA GLY A 196 -36.79 -14.57 -0.85
C GLY A 196 -36.18 -15.39 0.28
N GLU A 197 -35.99 -16.69 0.08
CA GLU A 197 -35.33 -17.57 1.05
C GLU A 197 -33.84 -17.24 1.18
N LEU A 198 -33.13 -16.93 0.09
CA LEU A 198 -31.70 -16.58 0.15
C LEU A 198 -31.42 -15.23 0.84
N ILE A 199 -32.36 -14.29 0.81
CA ILE A 199 -32.22 -12.97 1.47
C ILE A 199 -32.40 -13.07 3.00
N SER A 200 -33.10 -14.10 3.50
CA SER A 200 -33.38 -14.25 4.94
C SER A 200 -32.30 -14.99 5.74
N TYR A 201 -31.28 -15.58 5.09
CA TYR A 201 -30.22 -16.31 5.78
C TYR A 201 -28.97 -15.44 6.05
N LYS A 202 -28.89 -14.87 7.26
CA LYS A 202 -27.72 -14.12 7.77
C LYS A 202 -26.57 -15.00 8.32
N ASP A 203 -26.77 -16.30 8.57
CA ASP A 203 -25.75 -17.16 9.22
C ASP A 203 -25.23 -18.33 8.35
N TYR A 204 -23.89 -18.46 8.28
CA TYR A 204 -23.18 -18.92 7.08
C TYR A 204 -22.66 -20.39 7.08
N LYS A 205 -22.34 -21.01 8.22
CA LYS A 205 -21.59 -22.30 8.22
C LYS A 205 -22.45 -23.56 8.23
N ILE A 206 -23.60 -23.55 8.91
CA ILE A 206 -24.43 -24.75 9.12
C ILE A 206 -25.43 -24.99 7.96
N LYS A 207 -25.81 -23.95 7.23
CA LYS A 207 -26.86 -24.03 6.19
C LYS A 207 -26.38 -24.17 4.75
N GLN A 208 -25.07 -24.17 4.49
CA GLN A 208 -24.53 -24.40 3.14
C GLN A 208 -24.93 -25.76 2.56
N LYS A 209 -24.97 -26.79 3.41
CA LYS A 209 -25.40 -28.13 3.01
C LYS A 209 -26.88 -28.12 2.64
N GLU A 210 -27.73 -27.51 3.48
CA GLU A 210 -29.18 -27.40 3.26
C GLU A 210 -29.53 -26.57 2.01
N VAL A 211 -28.83 -25.47 1.74
CA VAL A 211 -29.03 -24.65 0.53
C VAL A 211 -28.57 -25.42 -0.72
N SER A 212 -27.45 -26.13 -0.66
CA SER A 212 -26.99 -26.97 -1.78
C SER A 212 -27.93 -28.14 -2.05
N GLU A 213 -28.48 -28.75 -0.99
CA GLU A 213 -29.45 -29.83 -1.06
C GLU A 213 -30.81 -29.31 -1.55
N GLY A 214 -31.26 -28.14 -1.10
CA GLY A 214 -32.48 -27.48 -1.54
C GLY A 214 -32.42 -27.09 -3.01
N PHE A 215 -31.31 -26.50 -3.46
CA PHE A 215 -31.08 -26.20 -4.86
C PHE A 215 -30.97 -27.48 -5.71
N GLY A 216 -30.33 -28.52 -5.18
CA GLY A 216 -30.27 -29.85 -5.79
C GLY A 216 -31.65 -30.51 -5.93
N ARG A 217 -32.53 -30.36 -4.93
CA ARG A 217 -33.93 -30.83 -4.98
C ARG A 217 -34.72 -30.09 -6.06
N ILE A 218 -34.61 -28.76 -6.11
CA ILE A 218 -35.31 -27.94 -7.11
C ILE A 218 -34.84 -28.25 -8.53
N LEU A 219 -33.53 -28.32 -8.79
CA LEU A 219 -33.02 -28.75 -10.10
C LEU A 219 -33.48 -30.15 -10.46
N SER A 220 -33.51 -31.08 -9.50
CA SER A 220 -33.97 -32.45 -9.74
C SER A 220 -35.48 -32.55 -10.01
N SER A 221 -36.27 -31.59 -9.50
CA SER A 221 -37.71 -31.49 -9.77
C SER A 221 -38.01 -30.92 -11.16
N ILE A 222 -37.11 -30.08 -11.69
CA ILE A 222 -37.22 -29.48 -13.03
C ILE A 222 -36.68 -30.44 -14.10
N LEU A 223 -35.67 -31.25 -13.77
CA LEU A 223 -34.96 -32.12 -14.70
C LEU A 223 -35.31 -33.59 -14.42
N THR A 224 -36.44 -34.03 -14.97
CA THR A 224 -37.02 -35.37 -14.73
C THR A 224 -36.26 -36.51 -15.42
N LYS A 225 -35.28 -36.24 -16.30
CA LYS A 225 -34.54 -37.29 -17.00
C LYS A 225 -33.23 -37.68 -16.30
N LYS A 226 -33.00 -38.98 -16.14
CA LYS A 226 -31.81 -39.61 -15.53
C LYS A 226 -30.47 -39.12 -16.12
N LYS A 227 -30.46 -38.71 -17.40
CA LYS A 227 -29.29 -38.15 -18.12
C LYS A 227 -28.91 -36.72 -17.67
N GLU A 228 -29.82 -35.98 -17.06
CA GLU A 228 -29.60 -34.60 -16.60
C GLU A 228 -29.02 -34.55 -15.18
N LYS A 229 -29.36 -35.53 -14.33
CA LYS A 229 -28.76 -35.68 -12.98
C LYS A 229 -27.25 -35.96 -13.01
N SER A 230 -26.73 -36.66 -14.02
CA SER A 230 -25.28 -36.91 -14.17
C SER A 230 -24.52 -35.65 -14.61
N LEU A 231 -25.10 -34.85 -15.52
CA LEU A 231 -24.53 -33.57 -15.95
C LEU A 231 -24.41 -32.59 -14.79
N ILE A 232 -25.44 -32.53 -13.92
CA ILE A 232 -25.41 -31.70 -12.70
C ILE A 232 -24.29 -32.15 -11.75
N LYS A 233 -24.14 -33.45 -11.50
CA LYS A 233 -23.04 -33.98 -10.65
C LYS A 233 -21.66 -33.66 -11.23
N ILE A 234 -21.46 -33.86 -12.53
CA ILE A 234 -20.21 -33.53 -13.22
C ILE A 234 -19.92 -32.03 -13.12
N PHE A 235 -20.96 -31.20 -13.24
CA PHE A 235 -20.85 -29.75 -13.14
C PHE A 235 -20.49 -29.28 -11.73
N PHE A 236 -21.18 -29.78 -10.68
CA PHE A 236 -20.83 -29.48 -9.28
C PHE A 236 -19.42 -29.97 -8.93
N HIS A 237 -19.02 -31.14 -9.44
CA HIS A 237 -17.67 -31.65 -9.25
C HIS A 237 -16.63 -30.73 -9.93
N ARG A 238 -16.90 -30.27 -11.17
CA ARG A 238 -16.06 -29.28 -11.86
C ARG A 238 -15.99 -27.94 -11.13
N LEU A 239 -17.09 -27.44 -10.59
CA LEU A 239 -17.12 -26.21 -9.80
C LEU A 239 -16.30 -26.34 -8.51
N ARG A 240 -16.49 -27.44 -7.76
CA ARG A 240 -15.69 -27.75 -6.58
C ARG A 240 -14.20 -27.84 -6.92
N PHE A 241 -13.87 -28.45 -8.04
CA PHE A 241 -12.49 -28.56 -8.51
C PHE A 241 -11.87 -27.20 -8.90
N ILE A 242 -12.62 -26.33 -9.59
CA ILE A 242 -12.17 -24.97 -9.93
C ILE A 242 -11.96 -24.14 -8.66
N ARG A 243 -12.89 -24.23 -7.70
CA ARG A 243 -12.78 -23.54 -6.40
C ARG A 243 -11.55 -24.02 -5.63
N ASN A 244 -11.36 -25.34 -5.48
CA ASN A 244 -10.21 -25.91 -4.79
C ASN A 244 -8.90 -25.48 -5.45
N ARG A 245 -8.81 -25.47 -6.78
CA ARG A 245 -7.63 -24.97 -7.50
C ARG A 245 -7.33 -23.50 -7.21
N ARG A 246 -8.36 -22.66 -7.13
CA ARG A 246 -8.22 -21.24 -6.79
C ARG A 246 -7.77 -21.06 -5.34
N GLU A 247 -8.36 -21.79 -4.39
CA GLU A 247 -7.93 -21.79 -2.99
C GLU A 247 -6.47 -22.24 -2.84
N SER A 248 -6.07 -23.34 -3.48
CA SER A 248 -4.67 -23.79 -3.48
C SER A 248 -3.70 -22.78 -4.09
N TYR A 249 -4.12 -22.06 -5.14
CA TYR A 249 -3.31 -20.99 -5.72
C TYR A 249 -3.18 -19.79 -4.79
N CYS A 250 -4.28 -19.34 -4.16
CA CYS A 250 -4.21 -18.26 -3.18
C CYS A 250 -3.33 -18.63 -1.98
N LEU A 251 -3.40 -19.87 -1.48
CA LEU A 251 -2.52 -20.36 -0.43
C LEU A 251 -1.04 -20.34 -0.85
N LEU A 252 -0.73 -20.79 -2.06
CA LEU A 252 0.63 -20.72 -2.61
C LEU A 252 1.15 -19.28 -2.63
N ILE A 253 0.35 -18.34 -3.12
CA ILE A 253 0.74 -16.91 -3.19
C ILE A 253 0.86 -16.32 -1.80
N ASN A 254 -0.06 -16.62 -0.88
CA ASN A 254 0.07 -16.17 0.50
C ASN A 254 1.40 -16.65 1.09
N ASN A 255 1.68 -17.96 1.05
CA ASN A 255 2.90 -18.53 1.59
C ASN A 255 4.13 -17.89 0.95
N TYR A 256 4.15 -17.71 -0.37
CA TYR A 256 5.25 -17.06 -1.07
C TYR A 256 5.55 -15.65 -0.52
N TYR A 257 4.52 -14.82 -0.33
CA TYR A 257 4.71 -13.47 0.21
C TYR A 257 5.04 -13.49 1.70
N TYR A 258 4.52 -14.46 2.47
CA TYR A 258 4.92 -14.65 3.86
C TYR A 258 6.42 -14.95 3.97
N GLU A 259 6.97 -15.82 3.11
CA GLU A 259 8.40 -16.11 3.09
C GLU A 259 9.23 -14.90 2.63
N LEU A 260 8.78 -14.18 1.59
CA LEU A 260 9.47 -12.98 1.11
C LEU A 260 9.53 -11.89 2.19
N VAL A 261 8.38 -11.60 2.80
CA VAL A 261 8.23 -10.53 3.79
C VAL A 261 8.79 -10.95 5.16
N GLY A 262 8.85 -12.25 5.44
CA GLY A 262 9.52 -12.80 6.61
C GLY A 262 11.05 -12.76 6.51
N ASN A 263 11.62 -12.54 5.33
CA ASN A 263 13.06 -12.45 5.12
C ASN A 263 13.52 -10.99 5.27
N SER A 264 14.10 -10.65 6.44
CA SER A 264 14.53 -9.28 6.75
C SER A 264 15.60 -8.77 5.79
N GLU A 265 16.60 -9.60 5.45
CA GLU A 265 17.69 -9.26 4.54
C GLU A 265 17.15 -8.87 3.14
N PHE A 266 16.13 -9.58 2.65
CA PHE A 266 15.46 -9.23 1.40
C PHE A 266 14.70 -7.89 1.50
N LEU A 267 13.97 -7.66 2.60
CA LEU A 267 13.27 -6.38 2.81
C LEU A 267 14.23 -5.20 2.90
N GLU A 268 15.35 -5.37 3.61
CA GLU A 268 16.44 -4.38 3.69
C GLU A 268 17.01 -4.11 2.30
N PHE A 269 17.31 -5.16 1.53
CA PHE A 269 17.78 -5.02 0.16
C PHE A 269 16.80 -4.22 -0.71
N VAL A 270 15.51 -4.58 -0.68
CA VAL A 270 14.48 -3.91 -1.48
C VAL A 270 14.31 -2.45 -1.06
N SER A 271 14.33 -2.14 0.23
CA SER A 271 14.21 -0.77 0.74
C SER A 271 15.29 0.17 0.19
N MET A 272 16.52 -0.34 0.05
CA MET A 272 17.67 0.43 -0.41
C MET A 272 17.78 0.52 -1.92
N ASN A 273 17.42 -0.55 -2.63
CA ASN A 273 17.73 -0.70 -4.05
C ASN A 273 16.51 -0.50 -4.96
N ASN A 274 15.28 -0.72 -4.46
CA ASN A 274 14.10 -0.75 -5.31
C ASN A 274 12.82 -0.25 -4.62
N THR A 275 12.62 1.07 -4.67
CA THR A 275 11.49 1.77 -4.04
C THR A 275 10.14 1.39 -4.65
N ASP A 276 10.07 1.14 -5.97
CA ASP A 276 8.81 0.79 -6.62
C ASP A 276 8.36 -0.62 -6.20
N LEU A 277 9.31 -1.57 -6.11
CA LEU A 277 9.03 -2.90 -5.55
C LEU A 277 8.69 -2.84 -4.06
N MET A 278 9.34 -1.97 -3.28
CA MET A 278 9.00 -1.74 -1.88
C MET A 278 7.53 -1.31 -1.71
N PHE A 279 7.08 -0.31 -2.48
CA PHE A 279 5.70 0.15 -2.46
C PHE A 279 4.74 -0.95 -2.88
N MET A 280 5.11 -1.72 -3.90
CA MET A 280 4.32 -2.85 -4.39
C MET A 280 4.17 -3.97 -3.35
N LEU A 281 5.20 -4.22 -2.54
CA LEU A 281 5.09 -5.10 -1.39
C LEU A 281 4.15 -4.45 -0.36
N LEU A 282 4.36 -3.22 0.08
CA LEU A 282 3.52 -2.64 1.13
C LEU A 282 2.04 -2.43 0.70
N ASP A 283 1.78 -2.12 -0.56
CA ASP A 283 0.46 -1.81 -1.11
C ASP A 283 -0.16 -2.95 -1.92
N ASN A 284 -0.21 -4.15 -1.34
CA ASN A 284 -0.95 -5.27 -1.93
C ASN A 284 -2.09 -5.78 -1.03
N LYS A 285 -2.92 -6.65 -1.61
CA LYS A 285 -4.12 -7.23 -0.98
C LYS A 285 -3.85 -8.56 -0.26
N ILE A 286 -2.59 -8.95 -0.10
CA ILE A 286 -2.21 -10.22 0.51
C ILE A 286 -2.25 -10.04 2.04
N PRO A 287 -2.86 -10.98 2.77
CA PRO A 287 -3.08 -10.84 4.20
C PRO A 287 -1.85 -11.30 4.98
N TYR A 288 -0.76 -10.54 4.97
CA TYR A 288 0.37 -10.69 5.89
C TYR A 288 0.51 -9.47 6.80
N ASN A 289 1.38 -9.56 7.81
CA ASN A 289 1.60 -8.50 8.77
C ASN A 289 2.41 -7.35 8.14
N LYS A 290 1.72 -6.37 7.53
CA LYS A 290 2.35 -5.19 6.93
C LYS A 290 3.11 -4.34 7.93
N LYS A 291 2.70 -4.33 9.20
CA LYS A 291 3.40 -3.62 10.28
C LYS A 291 4.78 -4.21 10.53
N GLU A 292 4.92 -5.54 10.55
CA GLU A 292 6.24 -6.18 10.69
C GLU A 292 7.13 -5.93 9.47
N ALA A 293 6.56 -6.01 8.28
CA ALA A 293 7.27 -5.69 7.04
C ALA A 293 7.81 -4.25 7.04
N TRP A 294 6.92 -3.31 7.38
CA TRP A 294 7.26 -1.90 7.50
C TRP A 294 8.29 -1.65 8.60
N PHE A 295 8.23 -2.39 9.71
CA PHE A 295 9.19 -2.22 10.79
C PHE A 295 10.63 -2.43 10.30
N VAL A 296 10.89 -3.49 9.52
CA VAL A 296 12.21 -3.76 8.93
C VAL A 296 12.58 -2.67 7.91
N ILE A 297 11.68 -2.39 6.96
CA ILE A 297 11.92 -1.41 5.89
C ILE A 297 12.19 -0.01 6.47
N GLY A 298 11.32 0.46 7.36
CA GLY A 298 11.41 1.78 7.98
C GLY A 298 12.71 1.92 8.78
N THR A 299 13.07 0.90 9.55
CA THR A 299 14.34 0.86 10.30
C THR A 299 15.54 0.97 9.36
N GLN A 300 15.53 0.23 8.25
CA GLN A 300 16.62 0.29 7.27
C GLN A 300 16.71 1.64 6.55
N LEU A 301 15.57 2.24 6.24
CA LEU A 301 15.52 3.54 5.59
C LEU A 301 16.07 4.66 6.48
N ILE A 302 15.81 4.63 7.79
CA ILE A 302 16.33 5.63 8.72
C ILE A 302 17.77 5.36 9.16
N SER A 303 18.15 4.08 9.30
CA SER A 303 19.50 3.72 9.76
C SER A 303 20.59 4.00 8.75
N ASN A 304 20.25 3.98 7.45
CA ASN A 304 21.21 4.19 6.39
C ASN A 304 21.13 5.61 5.83
N GLU A 305 22.11 6.44 6.16
CA GLU A 305 22.24 7.84 5.71
C GLU A 305 22.25 8.01 4.18
N LYS A 306 22.53 6.95 3.41
CA LYS A 306 22.51 6.99 1.93
C LYS A 306 21.14 6.62 1.36
N SER A 307 20.18 6.28 2.20
CA SER A 307 18.84 5.89 1.76
C SER A 307 18.14 7.03 1.02
N LYS A 308 17.15 6.68 0.22
CA LYS A 308 16.32 7.69 -0.45
C LYS A 308 15.50 8.51 0.54
N LEU A 309 15.17 7.96 1.70
CA LEU A 309 14.39 8.67 2.73
C LEU A 309 15.15 9.91 3.23
N HIS A 310 16.43 9.77 3.59
CA HIS A 310 17.27 10.91 3.99
C HIS A 310 17.33 11.98 2.90
N LYS A 311 17.50 11.56 1.65
CA LYS A 311 17.52 12.48 0.50
C LYS A 311 16.20 13.22 0.30
N GLU A 312 15.06 12.55 0.49
CA GLU A 312 13.73 13.15 0.39
C GLU A 312 13.50 14.16 1.51
N LEU A 313 13.93 13.86 2.73
CA LEU A 313 13.76 14.73 3.90
C LEU A 313 14.65 15.98 3.89
N ASN A 314 15.81 15.91 3.23
CA ASN A 314 16.78 17.00 3.20
C ASN A 314 16.54 18.02 2.10
N ASN A 315 15.72 17.69 1.11
CA ASN A 315 15.66 18.44 -0.13
C ASN A 315 14.29 19.09 -0.32
N GLU A 316 14.08 20.23 0.36
CA GLU A 316 12.84 21.02 0.33
C GLU A 316 12.38 21.42 -1.09
N LYS A 317 13.30 21.46 -2.06
CA LYS A 317 13.03 21.82 -3.46
C LYS A 317 12.76 20.63 -4.38
N SER A 318 13.00 19.39 -3.93
CA SER A 318 12.86 18.23 -4.80
C SER A 318 11.41 17.75 -4.84
N ARG A 319 10.81 17.73 -6.04
CA ARG A 319 9.49 17.10 -6.29
C ARG A 319 9.52 15.55 -6.19
N GLN A 320 10.55 14.97 -5.58
CA GLN A 320 10.76 13.52 -5.54
C GLN A 320 10.45 12.95 -4.16
N THR A 321 9.38 13.40 -3.50
CA THR A 321 8.89 12.90 -2.20
C THR A 321 8.16 11.57 -2.32
N LYS A 322 8.67 10.61 -3.11
CA LYS A 322 7.92 9.39 -3.43
C LYS A 322 7.59 8.55 -2.19
N ILE A 323 8.53 8.41 -1.25
CA ILE A 323 8.33 7.64 -0.03
C ILE A 323 7.35 8.38 0.88
N LEU A 324 7.57 9.68 1.08
CA LEU A 324 6.71 10.50 1.93
C LEU A 324 5.28 10.58 1.36
N ASP A 325 5.11 10.76 0.05
CA ASP A 325 3.82 10.79 -0.64
C ASP A 325 3.09 9.44 -0.54
N PHE A 326 3.84 8.33 -0.65
CA PHE A 326 3.29 6.99 -0.51
C PHE A 326 2.75 6.72 0.90
N LEU A 327 3.49 7.19 1.91
CA LEU A 327 3.15 7.03 3.31
C LEU A 327 2.01 7.96 3.73
N PHE A 328 2.02 9.21 3.25
CA PHE A 328 1.21 10.28 3.84
C PHE A 328 0.19 10.90 2.90
N THR A 329 0.45 11.06 1.59
CA THR A 329 -0.37 11.95 0.73
C THR A 329 -1.61 11.27 0.12
N ASN A 330 -1.65 9.93 0.06
CA ASN A 330 -2.68 9.21 -0.72
C ASN A 330 -4.03 8.95 0.01
N GLY A 331 -4.39 9.75 1.02
CA GLY A 331 -5.74 9.76 1.62
C GLY A 331 -6.20 8.45 2.28
N ASP A 332 -5.28 7.52 2.51
CA ASP A 332 -5.54 6.24 3.16
C ASP A 332 -5.13 6.37 4.63
N SER A 333 -5.93 7.14 5.38
CA SER A 333 -5.72 7.41 6.82
C SER A 333 -5.52 6.14 7.65
N ASP A 334 -6.01 5.00 7.13
CA ASP A 334 -5.83 3.67 7.67
C ASP A 334 -4.36 3.22 7.74
N LYS A 335 -3.45 3.73 6.89
CA LYS A 335 -2.03 3.32 6.88
C LYS A 335 -1.30 3.72 8.15
N TYR A 336 -1.58 4.92 8.67
CA TYR A 336 -0.92 5.48 9.85
C TYR A 336 -1.09 4.57 11.08
N ASP A 337 -2.34 4.15 11.31
CA ASP A 337 -2.74 3.35 12.48
C ASP A 337 -2.49 1.86 12.28
N GLN A 338 -2.74 1.33 11.08
CA GLN A 338 -2.58 -0.10 10.83
C GLN A 338 -1.10 -0.50 10.74
N TRP A 339 -0.25 0.33 10.14
CA TRP A 339 1.17 -0.02 9.93
C TRP A 339 2.09 0.55 11.01
N LEU A 340 1.59 1.49 11.82
CA LEU A 340 2.39 2.26 12.79
C LEU A 340 3.62 2.87 12.12
N VAL A 341 3.39 3.66 11.07
CA VAL A 341 4.44 4.14 10.15
C VAL A 341 5.60 4.86 10.86
N TRP A 342 5.27 5.57 11.93
CA TRP A 342 6.19 6.30 12.82
C TRP A 342 7.07 5.41 13.69
N ARG A 343 6.61 4.21 14.05
CA ARG A 343 7.20 3.38 15.10
C ARG A 343 8.64 2.95 14.82
N PRO A 344 8.98 2.35 13.67
CA PRO A 344 10.37 1.94 13.41
C PRO A 344 11.33 3.13 13.39
N ILE A 345 10.89 4.27 12.87
CA ILE A 345 11.68 5.50 12.84
C ILE A 345 11.92 5.99 14.26
N GLY A 346 10.84 6.11 15.04
CA GLY A 346 10.85 6.52 16.44
C GLY A 346 11.75 5.67 17.33
N GLU A 347 11.55 4.35 17.28
CA GLU A 347 12.31 3.39 18.08
C GLU A 347 13.79 3.34 17.67
N TYR A 348 14.08 3.42 16.36
CA TYR A 348 15.46 3.46 15.89
C TYR A 348 16.19 4.72 16.37
N VAL A 349 15.58 5.90 16.31
CA VAL A 349 16.21 7.15 16.78
C VAL A 349 16.53 7.05 18.28
N ILE A 350 15.61 6.50 19.09
CA ILE A 350 15.87 6.25 20.52
C ILE A 350 17.06 5.29 20.70
N GLN A 351 17.09 4.18 19.95
CA GLN A 351 18.19 3.23 20.00
C GLN A 351 19.52 3.90 19.60
N HIS A 352 19.51 4.67 18.52
CA HIS A 352 20.67 5.39 18.02
C HIS A 352 21.23 6.38 19.05
N LEU A 353 20.37 7.15 19.71
CA LEU A 353 20.77 8.05 20.80
C LEU A 353 21.40 7.29 21.98
N ARG A 354 20.86 6.12 22.35
CA ARG A 354 21.44 5.26 23.40
C ARG A 354 22.76 4.64 23.00
N GLU A 355 22.98 4.42 21.70
CA GLU A 355 24.24 3.91 21.17
C GLU A 355 25.30 5.02 21.18
N GLN A 356 24.95 6.24 20.75
CA GLN A 356 25.85 7.41 20.82
C GLN A 356 26.31 7.68 22.25
N SER A 357 25.40 7.61 23.22
CA SER A 357 25.73 7.81 24.65
C SER A 357 26.70 6.76 25.23
N ARG A 358 26.90 5.64 24.53
CA ARG A 358 27.79 4.53 24.93
C ARG A 358 29.11 4.54 24.17
N LYS A 359 29.24 5.34 23.12
CA LYS A 359 30.50 5.49 22.39
C LYS A 359 31.48 6.27 23.25
N ASP A 360 32.77 5.97 23.11
CA ASP A 360 33.85 6.76 23.72
C ASP A 360 33.85 8.20 23.19
N ILE A 361 33.37 8.38 21.94
CA ILE A 361 33.28 9.64 21.23
C ILE A 361 31.85 9.73 20.67
N ASP A 362 31.01 10.57 21.27
CA ASP A 362 29.67 10.89 20.75
C ASP A 362 29.80 11.91 19.61
N GLU A 363 29.51 11.47 18.39
CA GLU A 363 29.62 12.26 17.16
C GLU A 363 28.76 13.53 17.19
N TYR A 364 27.66 13.55 17.96
CA TYR A 364 26.76 14.70 18.05
C TYR A 364 27.24 15.80 18.98
N ASN A 365 28.23 15.54 19.84
CA ASN A 365 28.82 16.53 20.74
C ASN A 365 29.97 17.33 20.12
N TYR A 366 30.51 16.89 18.98
CA TYR A 366 31.61 17.59 18.31
C TYR A 366 31.10 18.60 17.31
N TYR A 367 31.58 19.84 17.40
CA TYR A 367 31.39 20.88 16.39
C TYR A 367 32.48 20.78 15.33
N GLU A 368 32.12 20.59 14.07
CA GLU A 368 33.05 20.69 12.92
C GLU A 368 32.60 21.86 12.04
N GLU A 369 33.54 22.69 11.58
CA GLU A 369 33.28 23.85 10.70
C GLU A 369 32.57 23.47 9.37
N TYR A 370 32.58 22.17 9.00
CA TYR A 370 31.89 21.58 7.84
C TYR A 370 30.46 21.08 8.17
N TYR A 371 29.84 21.60 9.22
CA TYR A 371 28.57 21.09 9.75
C TYR A 371 27.42 21.07 8.75
N ASP A 372 27.32 22.04 7.83
CA ASP A 372 26.11 22.22 7.02
C ASP A 372 25.75 21.04 6.11
N GLU A 373 26.74 20.31 5.55
CA GLU A 373 26.46 19.16 4.68
C GLU A 373 26.13 17.87 5.45
N LYS A 374 26.77 17.65 6.61
CA LYS A 374 26.55 16.44 7.43
C LYS A 374 25.35 16.55 8.36
N ARG A 375 25.09 17.75 8.90
CA ARG A 375 24.01 18.05 9.86
C ARG A 375 22.66 17.53 9.38
N ASN A 376 22.36 17.75 8.10
CA ASN A 376 21.08 17.35 7.54
C ASN A 376 21.00 15.84 7.24
N ASN A 377 22.10 15.07 7.26
CA ASN A 377 22.09 13.68 6.83
C ASN A 377 22.25 12.67 7.98
N THR A 378 21.80 13.02 9.18
CA THR A 378 21.90 12.16 10.37
C THR A 378 20.58 11.46 10.70
N PRO A 379 20.58 10.28 11.33
CA PRO A 379 19.34 9.62 11.73
C PRO A 379 18.46 10.45 12.67
N LEU A 380 19.05 11.24 13.58
CA LEU A 380 18.29 12.11 14.47
C LEU A 380 17.59 13.23 13.70
N TYR A 381 18.33 13.95 12.84
CA TYR A 381 17.76 15.00 12.01
C TYR A 381 16.64 14.48 11.11
N SER A 382 16.90 13.39 10.37
CA SER A 382 15.91 12.77 9.49
C SER A 382 14.72 12.24 10.27
N GLY A 383 14.91 11.75 11.49
CA GLY A 383 13.83 11.40 12.41
C GLY A 383 12.93 12.60 12.69
N ILE A 384 13.51 13.74 13.07
CA ILE A 384 12.77 14.99 13.34
C ILE A 384 12.00 15.45 12.10
N LYS A 385 12.65 15.54 10.94
CA LYS A 385 11.99 15.97 9.68
C LYS A 385 10.92 14.99 9.20
N PHE A 386 11.09 13.69 9.44
CA PHE A 386 10.07 12.69 9.13
C PHE A 386 8.81 12.91 9.97
N PHE A 387 8.98 13.14 11.28
CA PHE A 387 7.85 13.41 12.17
C PHE A 387 7.20 14.76 11.88
N ASP A 388 7.98 15.80 11.58
CA ASP A 388 7.45 17.09 11.13
C ASP A 388 6.58 16.96 9.88
N THR A 389 7.11 16.29 8.85
CA THR A 389 6.36 16.03 7.61
C THR A 389 5.07 15.25 7.91
N MET A 390 5.17 14.19 8.72
CA MET A 390 4.03 13.36 9.08
C MET A 390 2.95 14.15 9.82
N VAL A 391 3.33 14.97 10.80
CA VAL A 391 2.39 15.76 11.61
C VAL A 391 1.75 16.86 10.79
N LYS A 392 2.51 17.57 9.94
CA LYS A 392 1.96 18.55 9.00
C LYS A 392 0.93 17.91 8.06
N GLN A 393 1.23 16.71 7.52
CA GLN A 393 0.26 15.97 6.70
C GLN A 393 -0.97 15.52 7.50
N ALA A 394 -0.80 15.10 8.75
CA ALA A 394 -1.90 14.74 9.63
C ALA A 394 -2.82 15.92 9.96
N LEU A 395 -2.23 17.11 10.19
CA LEU A 395 -2.95 18.37 10.39
C LEU A 395 -3.77 18.74 9.15
N MET A 396 -3.16 18.70 7.96
CA MET A 396 -3.86 18.98 6.68
C MET A 396 -4.97 17.98 6.35
N GLN A 397 -4.88 16.74 6.86
CA GLN A 397 -5.84 15.66 6.61
C GLN A 397 -6.84 15.46 7.76
N ASN A 398 -6.78 16.29 8.81
CA ASN A 398 -7.63 16.20 10.00
C ASN A 398 -7.59 14.82 10.67
N ILE A 399 -6.40 14.22 10.75
CA ILE A 399 -6.19 12.93 11.43
C ILE A 399 -6.09 13.16 12.94
N HIS A 400 -6.85 12.37 13.72
CA HIS A 400 -7.00 12.55 15.16
C HIS A 400 -5.91 11.89 16.04
N ASN A 401 -5.12 10.97 15.47
CA ASN A 401 -4.14 10.23 16.26
C ASN A 401 -2.91 11.11 16.57
N HIS A 402 -2.45 11.05 17.81
CA HIS A 402 -1.37 11.86 18.36
C HIS A 402 -0.31 11.03 19.10
N MET A 403 -0.44 9.69 19.14
CA MET A 403 0.49 8.84 19.92
C MET A 403 1.95 8.95 19.45
N TRP A 404 2.19 9.39 18.22
CA TRP A 404 3.54 9.62 17.72
C TRP A 404 4.22 10.87 18.29
N LEU A 405 3.48 11.84 18.83
CA LEU A 405 4.08 13.07 19.38
C LEU A 405 4.93 12.79 20.63
N ILE A 406 4.72 11.65 21.30
CA ILE A 406 5.50 11.23 22.46
C ILE A 406 7.00 11.03 22.16
N TYR A 407 7.38 10.80 20.90
CA TYR A 407 8.78 10.62 20.54
C TYR A 407 9.61 11.87 20.73
N PHE A 408 9.06 13.07 20.47
CA PHE A 408 9.80 14.31 20.69
C PHE A 408 10.17 14.49 22.17
N LYS A 409 9.29 14.08 23.08
CA LYS A 409 9.61 14.03 24.51
C LYS A 409 10.78 13.08 24.80
N TYR A 410 10.71 11.83 24.33
CA TYR A 410 11.76 10.84 24.58
C TYR A 410 13.09 11.21 23.92
N TRP A 411 13.06 11.76 22.71
CA TRP A 411 14.26 12.21 22.02
C TRP A 411 14.89 13.37 22.76
N SER A 412 14.11 14.37 23.19
CA SER A 412 14.63 15.50 23.96
C SER A 412 15.24 15.06 25.29
N GLU A 413 14.63 14.10 26.00
CA GLU A 413 15.21 13.51 27.22
C GLU A 413 16.57 12.84 26.95
N HIS A 414 16.66 12.06 25.88
CA HIS A 414 17.92 11.43 25.49
C HIS A 414 18.98 12.44 25.02
N ILE A 415 18.56 13.48 24.28
CA ILE A 415 19.46 14.55 23.85
C ILE A 415 20.04 15.28 25.07
N LEU A 416 19.19 15.71 26.01
CA LEU A 416 19.63 16.40 27.24
C LEU A 416 20.50 15.51 28.13
N HIS A 417 20.33 14.19 28.08
CA HIS A 417 21.18 13.25 28.80
C HIS A 417 22.56 13.08 28.14
N ASN A 418 22.63 13.11 26.81
CA ASN A 418 23.84 12.83 26.05
C ASN A 418 24.71 14.09 25.80
N ILE A 419 24.09 15.27 25.81
CA ILE A 419 24.78 16.51 25.49
C ILE A 419 25.89 16.79 26.51
N SER A 420 27.06 17.15 26.00
CA SER A 420 28.20 17.62 26.80
C SER A 420 28.27 19.13 26.70
N TYR A 421 28.49 19.79 27.85
CA TYR A 421 28.71 21.23 27.87
C TYR A 421 29.94 21.56 27.02
N ASN A 422 29.74 22.43 26.04
CA ASN A 422 30.80 22.92 25.17
C ASN A 422 30.51 24.37 24.83
N ASP A 423 31.44 25.25 25.20
CA ASP A 423 31.30 26.68 25.01
C ASP A 423 32.10 27.11 23.79
N HIS A 424 31.43 27.15 22.64
CA HIS A 424 31.95 27.77 21.44
C HIS A 424 31.43 29.21 21.39
N GLU A 425 32.26 30.13 21.88
CA GLU A 425 32.04 31.57 21.73
C GLU A 425 31.77 31.85 20.23
N ASP A 426 30.70 32.58 19.95
CA ASP A 426 30.20 32.97 18.61
C ASP A 426 29.39 31.94 17.79
N ALA A 427 29.19 30.69 18.24
CA ALA A 427 28.36 29.72 17.52
C ALA A 427 26.87 29.76 17.94
N GLU A 428 25.94 29.86 16.97
CA GLU A 428 24.48 29.77 17.19
C GLU A 428 24.12 28.46 17.91
N PHE A 429 24.74 27.35 17.49
CA PHE A 429 24.63 26.04 18.14
C PHE A 429 26.03 25.49 18.39
N SER A 430 26.33 25.12 19.64
CA SER A 430 27.62 24.54 20.02
C SER A 430 27.83 23.12 19.51
N ASN A 431 26.75 22.40 19.21
CA ASN A 431 26.81 21.02 18.75
C ASN A 431 25.49 20.59 18.07
N MET A 432 25.46 19.37 17.53
CA MET A 432 24.29 18.83 16.83
C MET A 432 23.10 18.62 17.76
N TYR A 433 23.33 18.36 19.05
CA TYR A 433 22.27 18.21 20.03
C TYR A 433 21.53 19.52 20.29
N GLU A 434 22.24 20.65 20.47
CA GLU A 434 21.61 21.97 20.55
C GLU A 434 20.79 22.25 19.29
N TYR A 435 21.33 21.98 18.10
CA TYR A 435 20.54 22.13 16.88
C TYR A 435 19.28 21.26 16.85
N CYS A 436 19.38 19.98 17.23
CA CYS A 436 18.23 19.10 17.22
C CYS A 436 17.16 19.51 18.25
N LEU A 437 17.55 20.04 19.41
CA LEU A 437 16.62 20.60 20.39
C LEU A 437 15.91 21.84 19.82
N TYR A 438 16.66 22.71 19.13
CA TYR A 438 16.07 23.83 18.40
C TYR A 438 15.05 23.33 17.37
N LEU A 439 15.42 22.37 16.52
CA LEU A 439 14.51 21.83 15.50
C LEU A 439 13.24 21.23 16.09
N ILE A 440 13.35 20.48 17.19
CA ILE A 440 12.19 19.92 17.90
C ILE A 440 11.28 21.06 18.40
N THR A 441 11.87 22.08 19.01
CA THR A 441 11.14 23.25 19.53
C THR A 441 10.46 24.03 18.40
N ASP A 442 11.17 24.22 17.28
CA ASP A 442 10.70 24.89 16.07
C ASP A 442 9.51 24.14 15.42
N CYS A 443 9.61 22.81 15.32
CA CYS A 443 8.51 21.97 14.84
C CYS A 443 7.28 22.08 15.75
N LEU A 444 7.46 22.02 17.07
CA LEU A 444 6.36 22.15 18.04
C LEU A 444 5.67 23.50 17.91
N ARG A 445 6.44 24.59 17.82
CA ARG A 445 5.92 25.94 17.57
C ARG A 445 5.10 25.99 16.29
N ASP A 446 5.62 25.44 15.19
CA ASP A 446 4.93 25.46 13.90
C ASP A 446 3.62 24.66 13.93
N TRP A 447 3.61 23.50 14.58
CA TRP A 447 2.39 22.70 14.75
C TRP A 447 1.35 23.44 15.60
N ILE A 448 1.79 24.19 16.62
CA ILE A 448 0.90 25.02 17.44
C ILE A 448 0.35 26.20 16.64
N ARG A 449 1.20 26.86 15.83
CA ARG A 449 0.80 27.95 14.95
C ARG A 449 -0.24 27.54 13.90
N TYR A 450 -0.36 26.25 13.60
CA TYR A 450 -1.37 25.74 12.67
C TYR A 450 -2.81 26.15 13.04
N VAL A 451 -3.09 26.41 14.32
CA VAL A 451 -4.40 26.96 14.73
C VAL A 451 -4.74 28.27 14.03
N LYS A 452 -3.75 29.04 13.57
CA LYS A 452 -3.97 30.32 12.90
C LYS A 452 -4.28 30.16 11.41
N GLU A 453 -4.07 28.97 10.84
CA GLU A 453 -4.32 28.70 9.43
C GLU A 453 -5.82 28.61 9.12
N ASP A 454 -6.18 28.92 7.88
CA ASP A 454 -7.56 28.86 7.40
C ASP A 454 -8.06 27.40 7.32
N GLU A 455 -7.15 26.45 7.07
CA GLU A 455 -7.45 25.02 6.99
C GLU A 455 -7.61 24.33 8.35
N TYR A 456 -7.39 25.03 9.47
CA TYR A 456 -7.57 24.46 10.80
C TYR A 456 -9.00 24.00 11.03
N THR A 457 -9.14 22.86 11.70
CA THR A 457 -10.42 22.36 12.20
C THR A 457 -10.31 21.87 13.66
N PRO A 458 -11.41 21.81 14.43
CA PRO A 458 -11.38 21.32 15.82
C PRO A 458 -10.81 19.90 15.98
N GLU A 459 -10.83 19.11 14.92
CA GLU A 459 -10.20 17.79 14.86
C GLU A 459 -8.67 17.83 15.09
N ASN A 460 -8.02 18.97 14.86
CA ASN A 460 -6.60 19.19 15.08
C ASN A 460 -6.24 19.47 16.56
N ASN A 461 -7.21 19.75 17.43
CA ASN A 461 -6.97 20.20 18.81
C ASN A 461 -6.04 19.26 19.57
N LEU A 462 -6.21 17.95 19.41
CA LEU A 462 -5.39 16.97 20.11
C LEU A 462 -3.90 17.08 19.77
N ILE A 463 -3.56 17.33 18.50
CA ILE A 463 -2.16 17.50 18.07
C ILE A 463 -1.58 18.78 18.68
N ILE A 464 -2.34 19.87 18.63
CA ILE A 464 -1.92 21.18 19.14
C ILE A 464 -1.74 21.14 20.66
N GLU A 465 -2.72 20.59 21.40
CA GLU A 465 -2.65 20.44 22.85
C GLU A 465 -1.46 19.58 23.30
N TYR A 466 -1.16 18.48 22.58
CA TYR A 466 0.01 17.66 22.86
C TYR A 466 1.32 18.36 22.54
N SER A 467 1.33 19.21 21.50
CA SER A 467 2.48 20.02 21.14
C SER A 467 2.78 21.04 22.24
N ILE A 468 1.76 21.73 22.76
CA ILE A 468 1.85 22.64 23.91
C ILE A 468 2.38 21.92 25.14
N LYS A 469 1.81 20.75 25.47
CA LYS A 469 2.30 19.96 26.60
C LYS A 469 3.77 19.58 26.44
N THR A 470 4.19 19.22 25.23
CA THR A 470 5.55 18.75 24.93
C THR A 470 6.56 19.89 24.96
N ILE A 471 6.22 21.08 24.45
CA ILE A 471 7.11 22.25 24.51
C ILE A 471 7.27 22.75 25.96
N VAL A 472 6.20 22.74 26.77
CA VAL A 472 6.28 23.07 28.20
C VAL A 472 7.12 22.03 28.97
N ASP A 473 6.88 20.74 28.75
CA ASP A 473 7.69 19.63 29.31
C ASP A 473 9.17 19.76 28.93
N LEU A 474 9.46 20.26 27.73
CA LEU A 474 10.83 20.50 27.27
C LEU A 474 11.46 21.70 27.99
N MET A 475 10.75 22.83 28.08
CA MET A 475 11.29 24.03 28.71
C MET A 475 11.58 23.85 30.21
N GLU A 476 10.79 23.05 30.92
CA GLU A 476 11.07 22.70 32.33
C GLU A 476 12.39 21.92 32.49
N LYS A 477 12.72 21.04 31.54
CA LYS A 477 14.00 20.32 31.54
C LYS A 477 15.15 21.18 31.08
N VAL A 478 14.91 22.08 30.12
CA VAL A 478 15.90 23.04 29.64
C VAL A 478 16.28 24.02 30.74
N SER A 479 15.32 24.52 31.52
CA SER A 479 15.55 25.47 32.62
C SER A 479 16.40 24.86 33.74
N SER A 480 16.17 23.59 34.05
CA SER A 480 16.91 22.84 35.08
C SER A 480 18.25 22.27 34.61
N SER A 481 18.49 22.26 33.30
CA SER A 481 19.70 21.72 32.69
C SER A 481 20.95 22.53 33.05
N GLN A 482 21.96 21.85 33.59
CA GLN A 482 23.28 22.45 33.87
C GLN A 482 24.27 22.28 32.69
N VAL A 483 23.89 21.50 31.68
CA VAL A 483 24.77 21.15 30.55
C VAL A 483 24.54 22.03 29.31
N LEU A 484 23.45 22.80 29.28
CA LEU A 484 23.16 23.76 28.22
C LEU A 484 23.73 25.14 28.55
N ARG A 485 24.20 25.84 27.52
CA ARG A 485 24.59 27.25 27.62
C ARG A 485 23.38 28.14 27.91
N ASP A 486 23.52 29.14 28.75
CA ASP A 486 22.41 30.03 29.10
C ASP A 486 21.89 30.81 27.89
N TYR A 487 22.78 31.23 26.98
CA TYR A 487 22.39 31.80 25.69
C TYR A 487 21.42 30.89 24.93
N PHE A 488 21.73 29.60 24.80
CA PHE A 488 20.91 28.65 24.07
C PHE A 488 19.59 28.32 24.80
N LYS A 489 19.61 28.23 26.14
CA LYS A 489 18.36 28.11 26.94
C LYS A 489 17.43 29.30 26.70
N ASN A 490 17.99 30.50 26.70
CA ASN A 490 17.24 31.73 26.45
C ASN A 490 16.61 31.73 25.05
N TYR A 491 17.37 31.29 24.04
CA TYR A 491 16.88 31.16 22.67
C TYR A 491 15.70 30.19 22.55
N LEU A 492 15.78 28.99 23.16
CA LEU A 492 14.68 28.03 23.15
C LEU A 492 13.43 28.54 23.89
N ARG A 493 13.63 29.25 25.01
CA ARG A 493 12.55 29.86 25.77
C ARG A 493 11.82 30.92 24.98
N GLU A 494 12.56 31.80 24.32
CA GLU A 494 11.99 32.88 23.49
C GLU A 494 11.03 32.31 22.46
N ILE A 495 11.40 31.20 21.80
CA ILE A 495 10.52 30.50 20.86
C ILE A 495 9.18 30.11 21.49
N MET A 496 9.18 29.54 22.70
CA MET A 496 7.95 29.16 23.40
C MET A 496 7.11 30.38 23.81
N ILE A 497 7.75 31.41 24.37
CA ILE A 497 7.06 32.61 24.87
C ILE A 497 6.48 33.43 23.72
N GLU A 498 7.20 33.57 22.60
CA GLU A 498 6.66 34.13 21.36
C GLU A 498 5.44 33.36 20.89
N ASN A 499 5.50 32.03 20.92
CA ASN A 499 4.37 31.23 20.48
C ASN A 499 3.13 31.47 21.36
N TYR A 500 3.31 31.58 22.68
CA TYR A 500 2.25 31.94 23.62
C TYR A 500 1.65 33.31 23.27
N PHE A 501 2.47 34.34 23.16
CA PHE A 501 1.96 35.70 22.91
C PHE A 501 1.34 35.86 21.52
N GLU A 502 1.86 35.17 20.51
CA GLU A 502 1.24 35.15 19.18
C GLU A 502 -0.16 34.53 19.18
N LEU A 503 -0.42 33.55 20.04
CA LEU A 503 -1.75 32.97 20.20
C LEU A 503 -2.67 33.92 20.97
N ALA A 504 -2.16 34.58 22.00
CA ALA A 504 -2.93 35.49 22.85
C ALA A 504 -3.36 36.75 22.08
N ALA A 505 -2.47 37.29 21.26
CA ALA A 505 -2.70 38.45 20.42
C ALA A 505 -3.38 38.12 19.08
N TYR A 506 -3.75 36.86 18.82
CA TYR A 506 -4.43 36.50 17.59
C TYR A 506 -5.83 37.12 17.53
N HIS A 507 -6.19 37.65 16.36
CA HIS A 507 -7.43 38.43 16.19
C HIS A 507 -8.71 37.60 16.44
N ASP A 508 -8.66 36.28 16.23
CA ASP A 508 -9.73 35.34 16.55
C ASP A 508 -9.43 34.65 17.89
N GLN A 509 -9.73 35.37 18.98
CA GLN A 509 -9.46 34.87 20.33
C GLN A 509 -10.36 33.69 20.72
N GLU A 510 -11.53 33.52 20.09
CA GLU A 510 -12.38 32.34 20.33
C GLU A 510 -11.64 31.07 19.89
N LYS A 511 -10.91 31.16 18.77
CA LYS A 511 -10.11 30.05 18.22
C LYS A 511 -8.88 29.71 19.07
N THR A 512 -8.19 30.69 19.65
CA THR A 512 -6.90 30.49 20.34
C THR A 512 -6.98 30.41 21.86
N SER A 513 -8.06 30.91 22.48
CA SER A 513 -8.24 30.96 23.94
C SER A 513 -8.05 29.61 24.63
N LEU A 514 -8.63 28.54 24.07
CA LEU A 514 -8.47 27.17 24.59
C LEU A 514 -6.99 26.75 24.69
N PHE A 515 -6.17 27.18 23.74
CA PHE A 515 -4.75 26.83 23.69
C PHE A 515 -3.91 27.67 24.65
N ILE A 516 -4.30 28.93 24.90
CA ILE A 516 -3.74 29.75 25.98
C ILE A 516 -4.05 29.14 27.34
N GLU A 517 -5.31 28.75 27.58
CA GLU A 517 -5.71 28.03 28.79
C GLU A 517 -4.90 26.73 28.94
N LYS A 518 -4.67 26.01 27.84
CA LYS A 518 -3.84 24.81 27.83
C LYS A 518 -2.39 25.09 28.23
N TYR A 519 -1.79 26.17 27.72
CA TYR A 519 -0.46 26.60 28.13
C TYR A 519 -0.39 26.87 29.62
N ASN A 520 -1.31 27.70 30.12
CA ASN A 520 -1.37 28.07 31.54
C ASN A 520 -1.50 26.82 32.41
N LYS A 521 -2.42 25.92 32.06
CA LYS A 521 -2.61 24.66 32.77
C LYS A 521 -1.36 23.77 32.74
N CYS A 522 -0.69 23.65 31.60
CA CYS A 522 0.53 22.86 31.51
C CYS A 522 1.69 23.47 32.33
N ILE A 523 1.76 24.80 32.44
CA ILE A 523 2.72 25.47 33.32
C ILE A 523 2.35 25.24 34.79
N GLU A 524 1.08 25.44 35.15
CA GLU A 524 0.54 25.17 36.49
C GLU A 524 0.85 23.75 36.94
N ASP A 525 0.58 22.73 36.11
CA ASP A 525 0.89 21.32 36.39
C ASP A 525 2.38 21.07 36.72
N LYS A 526 3.30 21.91 36.24
CA LYS A 526 4.75 21.83 36.57
C LYS A 526 5.12 22.54 37.84
N VAL A 527 4.34 23.54 38.22
CA VAL A 527 4.64 24.43 39.33
C VAL A 527 3.87 24.00 40.59
N THR A 528 2.76 23.27 40.46
CA THR A 528 1.97 22.71 41.58
C THR A 528 2.73 21.60 42.30
N GLY A 529 3.55 21.97 43.29
CA GLY A 529 4.27 21.08 44.21
C GLY A 529 5.60 21.66 44.64
N TYR A 530 5.68 22.25 45.84
CA TYR A 530 6.84 23.05 46.27
C TYR A 530 8.18 22.32 46.12
N SER A 531 9.02 22.78 45.18
CA SER A 531 10.38 22.33 44.98
C SER A 531 11.24 23.50 44.45
N VAL A 532 12.54 23.51 44.79
CA VAL A 532 13.50 24.50 44.27
C VAL A 532 13.54 24.53 42.74
N VAL A 533 13.24 23.39 42.10
CA VAL A 533 13.18 23.24 40.63
C VAL A 533 11.98 24.00 40.04
N ASN A 534 10.89 24.15 40.78
CA ASN A 534 9.70 24.86 40.30
C ASN A 534 9.94 26.37 40.26
N GLN A 535 10.64 26.91 41.26
CA GLN A 535 10.97 28.33 41.28
C GLN A 535 11.95 28.69 40.16
N SER A 536 12.96 27.86 39.91
CA SER A 536 13.89 28.11 38.79
C SER A 536 13.20 28.05 37.44
N PHE A 537 12.14 27.26 37.28
CA PHE A 537 11.33 27.27 36.07
C PHE A 537 10.46 28.53 35.94
N ILE A 538 9.84 29.01 37.03
CA ILE A 538 9.12 30.28 37.02
C ILE A 538 10.06 31.43 36.66
N ASP A 539 11.20 31.55 37.34
CA ASP A 539 12.18 32.62 37.10
C ASP A 539 12.70 32.57 35.66
N PHE A 540 12.90 31.35 35.14
CA PHE A 540 13.27 31.13 33.75
C PHE A 540 12.23 31.70 32.78
N LEU A 541 10.93 31.48 33.02
CA LEU A 541 9.84 32.00 32.19
C LEU A 541 9.57 33.50 32.37
N LYS A 542 9.83 34.06 33.56
CA LYS A 542 9.67 35.49 33.87
C LYS A 542 10.73 36.36 33.18
N TYR A 543 11.95 35.84 33.05
CA TYR A 543 13.08 36.59 32.47
C TYR A 543 12.76 37.38 31.18
N PRO A 544 12.18 36.79 30.11
CA PRO A 544 11.88 37.51 28.87
C PRO A 544 10.77 38.55 29.02
N VAL A 545 9.89 38.40 30.02
CA VAL A 545 8.82 39.36 30.34
C VAL A 545 9.41 40.58 31.07
N GLU A 546 10.34 40.35 31.99
CA GLU A 546 10.98 41.41 32.79
C GLU A 546 12.04 42.21 32.00
N HIS A 547 12.69 41.56 31.03
CA HIS A 547 13.74 42.15 30.19
C HIS A 547 13.23 42.49 28.78
N TYR A 548 11.92 42.72 28.66
CA TYR A 548 11.24 43.00 27.40
C TYR A 548 11.83 44.20 26.63
N ASP A 549 12.40 45.19 27.34
CA ASP A 549 12.98 46.39 26.76
C ASP A 549 14.40 46.17 26.17
N ASP A 550 15.04 45.02 26.42
CA ASP A 550 16.42 44.71 26.00
C ASP A 550 16.47 44.08 24.58
N ARG A 551 15.91 44.82 23.61
CA ARG A 551 16.07 44.80 22.14
C ARG A 551 15.95 43.51 21.29
N THR A 552 15.56 43.76 20.02
CA THR A 552 15.80 43.05 18.73
C THR A 552 14.74 42.07 18.17
N VAL A 553 13.95 41.37 18.98
CA VAL A 553 13.09 40.29 18.43
C VAL A 553 11.61 40.69 18.29
N TRP A 554 11.14 41.60 19.15
CA TRP A 554 9.74 42.03 19.22
C TRP A 554 9.37 43.20 18.29
N ASP A 555 10.28 43.59 17.40
CA ASP A 555 10.17 44.75 16.48
C ASP A 555 9.11 44.57 15.35
N ARG A 556 8.20 43.60 15.48
CA ARG A 556 7.13 43.30 14.51
C ARG A 556 5.86 44.15 14.68
N GLY A 557 5.90 45.19 15.51
CA GLY A 557 4.84 46.21 15.59
C GLY A 557 3.53 45.77 16.28
N ILE A 558 3.56 44.69 17.08
CA ILE A 558 2.42 44.25 17.89
C ILE A 558 2.73 44.63 19.35
N TYR A 559 1.95 45.55 19.91
CA TYR A 559 2.04 45.91 21.33
C TYR A 559 1.50 44.75 22.18
N TYR A 560 2.41 44.01 22.83
CA TYR A 560 2.07 42.89 23.71
C TYR A 560 1.93 43.30 25.19
N ASP A 561 1.98 44.59 25.53
CA ASP A 561 2.06 45.06 26.92
C ASP A 561 0.97 44.47 27.83
N GLU A 562 -0.28 44.42 27.37
CA GLU A 562 -1.40 43.87 28.13
C GLU A 562 -1.25 42.35 28.36
N PHE A 563 -0.92 41.57 27.33
CA PHE A 563 -0.74 40.13 27.45
C PHE A 563 0.50 39.78 28.26
N ARG A 564 1.55 40.59 28.15
CA ARG A 564 2.77 40.47 28.94
C ARG A 564 2.45 40.65 30.42
N ASP A 565 1.73 41.70 30.78
CA ASP A 565 1.35 41.96 32.17
C ASP A 565 0.43 40.85 32.70
N GLN A 566 -0.54 40.38 31.91
CA GLN A 566 -1.38 39.23 32.28
C GLN A 566 -0.59 37.95 32.51
N PHE A 567 0.40 37.66 31.66
CA PHE A 567 1.24 36.47 31.81
C PHE A 567 2.19 36.60 33.00
N ARG A 568 2.72 37.80 33.28
CA ARG A 568 3.49 38.08 34.49
C ARG A 568 2.66 37.84 35.74
N ASP A 569 1.46 38.43 35.80
CA ASP A 569 0.54 38.29 36.93
C ASP A 569 0.17 36.82 37.17
N PHE A 570 -0.02 36.04 36.09
CA PHE A 570 -0.20 34.60 36.15
C PHE A 570 1.02 33.85 36.72
N LEU A 571 2.25 34.24 36.37
CA LEU A 571 3.45 33.63 36.96
C LEU A 571 3.67 34.07 38.42
N ASP A 572 3.30 35.30 38.76
CA ASP A 572 3.39 35.86 40.11
C ASP A 572 2.42 35.18 41.08
N SER A 573 1.23 34.75 40.63
CA SER A 573 0.27 34.05 41.49
C SER A 573 0.83 32.77 42.12
N PHE A 574 1.78 32.11 41.46
CA PHE A 574 2.47 30.93 42.01
C PHE A 574 3.54 31.28 43.06
N SER A 575 4.03 32.51 43.04
CA SER A 575 5.03 33.02 43.98
C SER A 575 4.37 33.49 45.29
N GLU A 576 3.16 34.05 45.22
CA GLU A 576 2.45 34.65 46.37
C GLU A 576 1.72 33.63 47.27
N GLU A 577 1.06 32.60 46.70
CA GLU A 577 0.29 31.59 47.45
C GLU A 577 1.12 30.74 48.45
N ASN A 578 2.46 30.79 48.34
CA ASN A 578 3.36 29.99 49.17
C ASN A 578 3.95 30.76 50.37
N THR A 579 3.77 32.08 50.43
CA THR A 579 4.22 32.87 51.60
C THR A 579 3.28 32.73 52.80
N GLU A 580 1.99 32.47 52.55
CA GLU A 580 0.96 32.35 53.60
C GLU A 580 0.86 30.94 54.21
N ASN A 581 1.37 29.90 53.54
CA ASN A 581 1.31 28.50 54.03
C ASN A 581 2.60 28.02 54.74
N VAL A 582 3.61 28.90 54.88
CA VAL A 582 4.90 28.60 55.54
C VAL A 582 5.10 29.42 56.84
N GLN A 583 4.13 30.26 57.20
CA GLN A 583 4.01 30.85 58.55
C GLN A 583 3.07 30.01 59.42
#